data_AF-A0A2G2XBR9-F1
#
_entry.id   AF-A0A2G2XBR9-F1
#
_cell.length_a   1.000
_cell.length_b   1.000
_cell.length_c   1.000
_cell.angle_alpha   90.00
_cell.angle_beta   90.00
_cell.angle_gamma   90.00
#
_symmetry.space_group_name_H-M   'P 1'
#
loop_
_entity.id
_entity.type
_entity.pdbx_description
1 polymer ?
#
loop_
_entity_poly.entity_id
_entity_poly.type
_entity_poly.pdbx_seq_one_letter_code
_entity_poly.pdbx_strand_id
1 'polypeptide(L)'
;MFFYLTTLCLQRFTIEEASEVPDGTSEKERFMIVKAWKHSYFLCRNYILSGLQDDLYNVNSGTNTAKALWGALEWKYKMEDAKTKKFFVAIFLE
;
A
#
# COMPACT_ATOMS: atom_id res chain seq x y z
N MET A 1 -2.90 4.19 8.72
CA MET A 1 -2.89 3.08 7.76
C MET A 1 -1.69 2.14 7.93
N PHE A 2 -0.45 2.64 7.87
CA PHE A 2 0.78 1.82 7.99
C PHE A 2 0.78 0.90 9.22
N PHE A 3 0.55 1.45 10.41
CA PHE A 3 0.49 0.67 11.66
C PHE A 3 -0.54 -0.47 11.60
N TYR A 4 -1.72 -0.21 11.03
CA TYR A 4 -2.79 -1.20 10.88
C TYR A 4 -2.39 -2.36 9.96
N LEU A 5 -1.76 -2.07 8.82
CA LEU A 5 -1.25 -3.10 7.91
C LEU A 5 -0.12 -3.93 8.53
N THR A 6 0.72 -3.32 9.37
CA THR A 6 1.76 -4.02 10.11
C THR A 6 1.16 -5.01 11.11
N THR A 7 0.13 -4.63 11.85
CA THR A 7 -0.58 -5.55 12.76
C THR A 7 -1.19 -6.74 12.04
N LEU A 8 -1.63 -6.57 10.78
CA LEU A 8 -2.18 -7.63 9.95
C LEU A 8 -1.12 -8.46 9.20
N CYS A 9 0.18 -8.17 9.40
CA CYS A 9 1.28 -8.76 8.63
C CYS A 9 1.16 -8.54 7.11
N LEU A 10 0.48 -7.47 6.70
CA LEU A 10 0.23 -7.12 5.29
C LEU A 10 1.14 -5.99 4.79
N GLN A 11 1.93 -5.36 5.66
CA GLN A 11 2.76 -4.22 5.31
C GLN A 11 3.77 -4.52 4.18
N ARG A 12 4.34 -5.74 4.16
CA ARG A 12 5.32 -6.15 3.14
C ARG A 12 4.79 -6.05 1.70
N PHE A 13 3.48 -6.27 1.50
CA PHE A 13 2.85 -6.26 0.17
C PHE A 13 2.70 -4.85 -0.41
N THR A 14 3.03 -3.81 0.36
CA THR A 14 3.11 -2.43 -0.12
C THR A 14 4.47 -2.08 -0.70
N ILE A 15 5.47 -2.97 -0.57
CA ILE A 15 6.88 -2.75 -0.96
C ILE A 15 7.37 -3.86 -1.88
N GLU A 16 7.15 -5.11 -1.48
CA GLU A 16 7.62 -6.33 -2.16
C GLU A 16 6.82 -6.62 -3.43
N GLU A 17 7.53 -7.10 -4.46
CA GLU A 17 6.92 -7.75 -5.63
C GLU A 17 6.75 -9.24 -5.39
N ALA A 18 5.91 -9.90 -6.20
CA ALA A 18 5.78 -11.35 -6.13
C ALA A 18 7.14 -12.03 -6.32
N SER A 19 7.62 -12.73 -5.29
CA SER A 19 8.87 -13.49 -5.37
C SER A 19 8.70 -14.73 -6.26
N GLU A 20 9.79 -15.10 -6.93
CA GLU A 20 9.91 -16.43 -7.51
C GLU A 20 9.95 -17.48 -6.40
N VAL A 21 9.26 -18.60 -6.64
CA VAL A 21 9.15 -19.70 -5.68
C VAL A 21 10.46 -20.52 -5.72
N PRO A 22 11.01 -20.98 -4.58
CA PRO A 22 12.30 -21.68 -4.54
C PRO A 22 12.34 -22.91 -5.44
N ASP A 23 13.48 -23.09 -6.11
CA ASP A 23 13.70 -24.22 -7.02
C ASP A 23 13.74 -25.54 -6.22
N GLY A 24 13.00 -26.55 -6.69
CA GLY A 24 12.80 -27.83 -5.97
C GLY A 24 11.51 -27.93 -5.13
N THR A 25 10.65 -26.92 -5.11
CA THR A 25 9.28 -27.05 -4.56
C THR A 25 8.39 -27.89 -5.46
N SER A 26 7.52 -28.73 -4.88
CA SER A 26 6.55 -29.47 -5.67
C SER A 26 5.56 -28.52 -6.36
N GLU A 27 5.00 -28.95 -7.49
CA GLU A 27 4.04 -28.12 -8.25
C GLU A 27 2.82 -27.73 -7.41
N LYS A 28 2.36 -28.64 -6.54
CA LYS A 28 1.25 -28.39 -5.60
C LYS A 28 1.60 -27.31 -4.57
N GLU A 29 2.79 -27.36 -3.99
CA GLU A 29 3.25 -26.36 -3.03
C GLU A 29 3.43 -25.00 -3.72
N ARG A 30 4.05 -24.99 -4.90
CA ARG A 30 4.21 -23.79 -5.71
C ARG A 30 2.86 -23.13 -6.01
N PHE A 31 1.85 -23.91 -6.40
CA PHE A 31 0.49 -23.41 -6.62
C PHE A 31 -0.11 -22.79 -5.35
N MET A 32 0.04 -23.46 -4.20
CA MET A 32 -0.49 -22.96 -2.92
C MET A 32 0.19 -21.67 -2.46
N ILE A 33 1.52 -21.57 -2.63
CA ILE A 33 2.29 -20.36 -2.30
C ILE A 33 1.81 -19.17 -3.16
N VAL A 34 1.70 -19.36 -4.48
CA VAL A 34 1.22 -18.31 -5.39
C VAL A 34 -0.20 -17.89 -5.05
N LYS A 35 -1.08 -18.84 -4.73
CA LYS A 35 -2.47 -18.56 -4.36
C LYS A 35 -2.55 -17.77 -3.06
N ALA A 36 -1.81 -18.18 -2.03
CA ALA A 36 -1.74 -17.48 -0.75
C ALA A 36 -1.20 -16.05 -0.92
N TRP A 37 -0.12 -15.89 -1.71
CA TRP A 37 0.44 -14.57 -2.02
C TRP A 37 -0.58 -13.65 -2.68
N LYS A 38 -1.24 -14.11 -3.75
CA LYS A 38 -2.28 -13.34 -4.46
C LYS A 38 -3.43 -12.95 -3.54
N HIS A 39 -3.84 -13.85 -2.64
CA HIS A 39 -4.89 -13.58 -1.68
C HIS A 39 -4.48 -12.50 -0.67
N SER A 40 -3.30 -12.62 -0.06
CA SER A 40 -2.78 -11.60 0.86
C SER A 40 -2.58 -10.25 0.18
N TYR A 41 -2.10 -10.25 -1.08
CA TYR A 41 -1.96 -9.04 -1.88
C TYR A 41 -3.30 -8.35 -2.14
N PHE A 42 -4.33 -9.13 -2.50
CA PHE A 42 -5.70 -8.65 -2.65
C PHE A 42 -6.23 -8.06 -1.35
N LEU A 43 -6.05 -8.74 -0.22
CA LEU A 43 -6.46 -8.22 1.09
C LEU A 43 -5.77 -6.90 1.43
N CYS A 44 -4.44 -6.82 1.27
CA CYS A 44 -3.67 -5.60 1.53
C CYS A 44 -4.24 -4.40 0.75
N ARG A 45 -4.48 -4.58 -0.54
CA ARG A 45 -5.09 -3.56 -1.40
C ARG A 45 -6.46 -3.11 -0.87
N ASN A 46 -7.33 -4.05 -0.53
CA ASN A 46 -8.68 -3.73 -0.05
C ASN A 46 -8.65 -3.01 1.30
N TYR A 47 -7.78 -3.41 2.22
CA TYR A 47 -7.63 -2.72 3.50
C TYR A 47 -7.14 -1.28 3.35
N ILE A 48 -6.21 -1.03 2.42
CA ILE A 48 -5.78 0.33 2.11
C ILE A 48 -6.98 1.13 1.60
N LEU A 49 -7.71 0.62 0.62
CA LEU A 49 -8.88 1.30 0.04
C LEU A 49 -9.97 1.55 1.09
N SER A 50 -10.27 0.58 1.96
CA SER A 50 -11.31 0.73 2.98
C SER A 50 -11.00 1.80 4.03
N GLY A 51 -9.72 2.17 4.19
CA GLY A 51 -9.33 3.24 5.11
C GLY A 51 -9.28 4.62 4.45
N LEU A 52 -9.63 4.75 3.16
CA LEU A 52 -9.66 6.03 2.45
C LEU A 52 -11.02 6.69 2.57
N GLN A 53 -11.02 8.03 2.58
CA GLN A 53 -12.23 8.83 2.36
C GLN A 53 -12.72 8.67 0.90
N ASP A 54 -14.01 8.90 0.67
CA ASP A 54 -14.69 8.65 -0.62
C ASP A 54 -13.98 9.29 -1.82
N ASP A 55 -13.53 10.53 -1.71
CA ASP A 55 -12.82 11.23 -2.79
C ASP A 55 -11.50 10.53 -3.16
N LEU A 56 -10.74 10.08 -2.15
CA LEU A 56 -9.50 9.35 -2.35
C LEU A 56 -9.78 7.93 -2.84
N TYR A 57 -10.84 7.29 -2.35
CA TYR A 57 -11.26 5.97 -2.77
C TYR A 57 -11.58 5.97 -4.27
N ASN A 58 -12.42 6.90 -4.73
CA ASN A 58 -12.87 6.96 -6.12
C ASN A 58 -11.69 7.09 -7.10
N VAL A 59 -10.75 8.00 -6.80
CA VAL A 59 -9.55 8.20 -7.64
C VAL A 59 -8.65 6.96 -7.67
N ASN A 60 -8.57 6.22 -6.57
CA ASN A 60 -7.60 5.13 -6.41
C ASN A 60 -8.18 3.73 -6.58
N SER A 61 -9.51 3.60 -6.67
CA SER A 61 -10.24 2.33 -6.78
C SER A 61 -9.85 1.51 -8.02
N GLY A 62 -9.41 2.17 -9.09
CA GLY A 62 -8.90 1.54 -10.31
C GLY A 62 -7.44 1.07 -10.24
N THR A 63 -6.69 1.45 -9.21
CA THR A 63 -5.27 1.08 -9.09
C THR A 63 -5.15 -0.40 -8.76
N ASN A 64 -4.55 -1.20 -9.64
CA ASN A 64 -4.53 -2.66 -9.52
C ASN A 64 -3.54 -3.18 -8.47
N THR A 65 -2.52 -2.41 -8.13
CA THR A 65 -1.42 -2.86 -7.28
C THR A 65 -1.43 -2.16 -5.93
N ALA A 66 -1.34 -2.93 -4.84
CA ALA A 66 -1.25 -2.40 -3.47
C ALA A 66 -0.04 -1.46 -3.30
N LYS A 67 1.07 -1.77 -3.99
CA LYS A 67 2.29 -0.96 -4.02
C LYS A 67 2.10 0.38 -4.71
N ALA A 68 1.53 0.43 -5.91
CA ALA A 68 1.29 1.71 -6.59
C ALA A 68 0.30 2.57 -5.82
N LEU A 69 -0.75 1.93 -5.26
CA LEU A 69 -1.71 2.58 -4.38
C LEU A 69 -1.02 3.21 -3.17
N TRP A 70 -0.18 2.45 -2.47
CA TRP A 70 0.57 2.94 -1.33
C TRP A 70 1.52 4.09 -1.70
N GLY A 71 2.25 3.96 -2.82
CA GLY A 71 3.16 4.99 -3.31
C GLY A 71 2.46 6.30 -3.67
N ALA A 72 1.30 6.23 -4.32
CA ALA A 72 0.49 7.41 -4.66
C ALA A 72 0.01 8.14 -3.39
N LEU A 73 -0.43 7.39 -2.38
CA LEU A 73 -0.85 7.95 -1.11
C LEU A 73 0.34 8.60 -0.37
N GLU A 74 1.48 7.90 -0.30
CA GLU A 74 2.66 8.42 0.38
C GLU A 74 3.17 9.71 -0.26
N TRP A 75 3.21 9.77 -1.60
CA TRP A 75 3.57 10.98 -2.34
C TRP A 75 2.62 12.13 -2.04
N LYS A 76 1.31 11.89 -2.08
CA LYS A 76 0.29 12.91 -1.81
C LYS A 76 0.43 13.47 -0.39
N TYR A 77 0.54 12.61 0.62
CA TYR A 77 0.69 13.05 2.01
C TYR A 77 2.00 13.80 2.25
N LYS A 78 3.12 13.37 1.64
CA LYS A 78 4.40 14.10 1.70
C LYS A 78 4.29 15.51 1.10
N MET A 79 3.58 15.67 -0.02
CA MET A 79 3.36 16.99 -0.62
C MET A 79 2.45 17.89 0.23
N GLU A 80 1.38 17.35 0.79
CA GLU A 80 0.47 18.09 1.68
C GLU A 80 1.17 18.55 2.96
N ASP A 81 1.97 17.68 3.57
CA ASP A 81 2.79 18.01 4.74
C ASP A 81 3.81 19.11 4.42
N ALA A 82 4.51 19.01 3.28
CA ALA A 82 5.45 20.05 2.85
C ALA A 82 4.77 21.42 2.61
N LYS A 83 3.57 21.41 1.99
CA LYS A 83 2.77 22.63 1.79
C LYS A 83 2.34 23.24 3.12
N THR A 84 1.88 22.41 4.04
CA THR A 84 1.44 22.81 5.38
C THR A 84 2.59 23.41 6.19
N LYS A 85 3.75 22.75 6.20
CA LYS A 85 4.97 23.26 6.85
C LYS A 85 5.40 24.62 6.29
N LYS A 86 5.39 24.80 4.97
CA LYS A 86 5.72 26.10 4.34
C LYS A 86 4.76 27.20 4.78
N PHE A 87 3.47 26.91 4.90
CA PHE A 87 2.47 27.86 5.36
C PHE A 87 2.73 28.30 6.81
N PHE A 88 2.99 27.34 7.71
CA PHE A 88 3.33 27.65 9.10
C PHE A 88 4.63 28.46 9.23
N VAL A 89 5.66 28.14 8.44
CA VAL A 89 6.91 28.92 8.42
C VAL A 89 6.67 30.37 7.97
N ALA A 90 5.82 30.60 6.97
CA ALA A 90 5.48 31.94 6.50
C ALA A 90 4.77 32.77 7.59
N ILE A 91 3.81 32.18 8.31
CA ILE A 91 3.11 32.85 9.43
C ILE A 91 4.06 33.19 10.57
N PHE A 92 5.06 32.34 10.85
CA PHE A 92 5.99 32.57 11.96
C PHE A 92 7.08 33.61 11.64
N LEU A 93 7.34 33.86 10.36
CA LEU A 93 8.32 34.84 9.90
C LEU A 93 7.69 36.21 9.59
N GLU A 94 6.38 36.36 9.79
CA GLU A 94 5.64 37.62 9.79
C GLU A 94 5.53 38.20 11.20
#